data_AF-A0A3Q8ZL70-F1
#
_entry.id   AF-A0A3Q8ZL70-F1
#
_cell.length_a   1.000
_cell.length_b   1.000
_cell.length_c   1.000
_cell.angle_alpha   90.00
_cell.angle_beta   90.00
_cell.angle_gamma   90.00
#
_symmetry.space_group_name_H-M   'P 1'
#
loop_
_entity.id
_entity.type
_entity.pdbx_description
1 polymer ?
#
loop_
_entity_poly.entity_id
_entity_poly.type
_entity_poly.pdbx_seq_one_letter_code
_entity_poly.pdbx_strand_id
1 'polypeptide(L)'
;MTETGIHYLDARGPEGMRLCAIGDVHGRLDLLAAMHRRIESELEYKPTADWRAIHLGDYADRGPDSRGVIDFLIDAQKRDPRHLMLAGNHDIGFLDFLAEPDPDGLFMRYGGVQTAQSYGVDLVADARWFGKAETVRKGHAALIEAVPQAHVDFLRSLPFSVAFGDFFFCHAGIRPGVPLESQSPQDLIWIRDAFHDHPGLYPKVIVHGHTPVPEAEIMANRVNVDTLAWHSGTLSALVVDGAEKRILTVEGRPFQS
;
A
#
# COMPACT_ATOMS: atom_id res chain seq x y z
N MET A 1 7.48 -2.97 32.22
CA MET A 1 6.37 -2.00 32.35
C MET A 1 5.49 -2.25 31.14
N THR A 2 4.24 -2.67 31.31
CA THR A 2 3.31 -2.79 30.17
C THR A 2 3.10 -1.37 29.64
N GLU A 3 3.59 -1.08 28.44
CA GLU A 3 3.31 0.20 27.79
C GLU A 3 1.79 0.40 27.76
N THR A 4 1.32 1.49 28.35
CA THR A 4 -0.08 1.87 28.33
C THR A 4 -0.48 2.17 26.89
N GLY A 5 -1.50 1.49 26.39
CA GLY A 5 -1.97 1.70 25.01
C GLY A 5 -2.52 3.12 24.80
N ILE A 6 -2.42 3.61 23.57
CA ILE A 6 -2.81 4.96 23.17
C ILE A 6 -4.12 4.91 22.39
N HIS A 7 -5.07 5.77 22.77
CA HIS A 7 -6.33 5.94 22.07
C HIS A 7 -6.20 6.94 20.91
N TYR A 8 -6.90 6.71 19.79
CA TYR A 8 -6.84 7.56 18.60
C TYR A 8 -7.10 9.04 18.89
N LEU A 9 -8.06 9.34 19.77
CA LEU A 9 -8.38 10.73 20.12
C LEU A 9 -7.25 11.44 20.88
N ASP A 10 -6.41 10.71 21.60
CA ASP A 10 -5.32 11.25 22.41
C ASP A 10 -3.97 11.25 21.68
N ALA A 11 -3.81 10.37 20.70
CA ALA A 11 -2.58 10.20 19.92
C ALA A 11 -2.15 11.50 19.23
N ARG A 12 -0.84 11.73 19.09
CA ARG A 12 -0.28 12.89 18.39
C ARG A 12 0.80 12.49 17.39
N GLY A 13 0.83 13.21 16.27
CA GLY A 13 1.99 13.21 15.38
C GLY A 13 3.17 13.91 16.04
N PRO A 14 4.41 13.72 15.53
CA PRO A 14 5.57 14.45 16.02
C PRO A 14 5.38 15.97 15.91
N GLU A 15 5.95 16.72 16.85
CA GLU A 15 5.90 18.18 16.82
C GLU A 15 6.58 18.73 15.55
N GLY A 16 5.91 19.66 14.87
CA GLY A 16 6.41 20.28 13.64
C GLY A 16 6.47 19.35 12.42
N MET A 17 5.90 18.14 12.49
CA MET A 17 5.86 17.19 11.38
C MET A 17 4.43 16.81 10.99
N ARG A 18 4.11 16.91 9.69
CA ARG A 18 2.85 16.40 9.13
C ARG A 18 3.03 15.02 8.51
N LEU A 19 2.17 14.07 8.86
CA LEU A 19 2.17 12.73 8.28
C LEU A 19 0.95 12.59 7.36
N CYS A 20 1.15 12.04 6.16
CA CYS A 20 0.08 11.71 5.21
C CYS A 20 0.21 10.23 4.84
N ALA A 21 -0.66 9.36 5.35
CA ALA A 21 -0.64 7.93 5.05
C ALA A 21 -1.66 7.58 3.98
N ILE A 22 -1.22 7.07 2.84
CA ILE A 22 -2.01 6.81 1.64
C ILE A 22 -2.28 5.30 1.54
N GLY A 23 -3.55 4.93 1.35
CA GLY A 23 -3.98 3.53 1.22
C GLY A 23 -3.61 2.86 -0.10
N ASP A 24 -4.16 1.66 -0.28
CA ASP A 24 -3.86 0.73 -1.35
C ASP A 24 -4.20 1.31 -2.73
N VAL A 25 -3.24 1.24 -3.66
CA VAL A 25 -3.31 1.94 -4.95
C VAL A 25 -3.76 1.01 -6.08
N HIS A 26 -3.21 -0.20 -6.12
CA HIS A 26 -3.56 -1.24 -7.10
C HIS A 26 -3.65 -0.72 -8.54
N GLY A 27 -2.54 -0.21 -9.08
CA GLY A 27 -2.45 0.22 -10.47
C GLY A 27 -3.26 1.46 -10.84
N ARG A 28 -3.80 2.21 -9.87
CA ARG A 28 -4.52 3.47 -10.09
C ARG A 28 -3.59 4.69 -10.08
N LEU A 29 -2.75 4.79 -11.11
CA LEU A 29 -1.85 5.94 -11.28
C LEU A 29 -2.61 7.28 -11.27
N ASP A 30 -3.80 7.32 -11.87
CA ASP A 30 -4.65 8.51 -11.92
C ASP A 30 -5.00 9.03 -10.52
N LEU A 31 -5.40 8.13 -9.62
CA LEU A 31 -5.73 8.45 -8.24
C LEU A 31 -4.49 8.79 -7.43
N LEU A 32 -3.41 8.01 -7.60
CA LEU A 32 -2.14 8.25 -6.90
C LEU A 32 -1.59 9.65 -7.20
N ALA A 33 -1.54 10.02 -8.49
CA ALA A 33 -1.07 11.34 -8.90
C ALA A 33 -2.00 12.46 -8.41
N ALA A 34 -3.32 12.23 -8.35
CA ALA A 34 -4.26 13.17 -7.78
C ALA A 34 -4.05 13.37 -6.26
N MET A 35 -3.82 12.28 -5.52
CA MET A 35 -3.55 12.34 -4.09
C MET A 35 -2.24 13.07 -3.77
N HIS A 36 -1.17 12.82 -4.55
CA HIS A 36 0.09 13.57 -4.43
C HIS A 36 -0.11 15.07 -4.64
N ARG A 37 -0.79 15.50 -5.71
CA ARG A 37 -1.13 16.92 -5.93
C ARG A 37 -1.95 17.51 -4.80
N ARG A 38 -2.89 16.73 -4.24
CA ARG A 38 -3.71 17.17 -3.11
C ARG A 38 -2.84 17.40 -1.86
N ILE A 39 -1.92 16.48 -1.56
CA ILE A 39 -1.00 16.60 -0.43
C ILE A 39 -0.06 17.79 -0.62
N GLU A 40 0.52 17.97 -1.82
CA GLU A 40 1.35 19.13 -2.16
C GLU A 40 0.59 20.44 -1.90
N SER A 41 -0.66 20.55 -2.36
CA SER A 41 -1.51 21.72 -2.11
C SER A 41 -1.79 21.96 -0.62
N GLU A 42 -1.99 20.92 0.18
CA GLU A 42 -2.17 21.05 1.64
C GLU A 42 -0.90 21.54 2.34
N LEU A 43 0.28 21.12 1.86
CA LEU A 43 1.58 21.56 2.37
C LEU A 43 1.87 23.02 1.99
N GLU A 44 1.46 23.46 0.81
CA GLU A 44 1.57 24.87 0.40
C GLU A 44 0.60 25.77 1.19
N TYR A 45 -0.64 25.33 1.37
CA TYR A 45 -1.67 26.12 2.08
C TYR A 45 -1.36 26.31 3.57
N LYS A 46 -0.93 25.23 4.25
CA LYS A 46 -0.52 25.27 5.65
C LYS A 46 0.89 24.67 5.75
N PRO A 47 1.95 25.47 5.53
CA PRO A 47 3.33 25.01 5.64
C PRO A 47 3.62 24.41 7.01
N THR A 48 4.48 23.41 7.02
CA THR A 48 4.97 22.74 8.22
C THR A 48 6.50 22.63 8.14
N ALA A 49 7.17 22.46 9.28
CA ALA A 49 8.63 22.39 9.31
C ALA A 49 9.14 21.11 8.61
N ASP A 50 8.42 20.00 8.78
CA ASP A 50 8.73 18.73 8.12
C ASP A 50 7.45 17.93 7.78
N TRP A 51 7.55 16.97 6.86
CA TRP A 51 6.42 16.12 6.47
C TRP A 51 6.83 14.75 5.96
N ARG A 52 5.92 13.76 5.99
CA ARG A 52 6.10 12.44 5.35
C ARG A 52 4.85 12.07 4.56
N ALA A 53 5.05 11.57 3.34
CA ALA A 53 4.00 10.88 2.58
C ALA A 53 4.30 9.38 2.62
N ILE A 54 3.48 8.63 3.35
CA ILE A 54 3.68 7.22 3.66
C ILE A 54 2.69 6.42 2.83
N HIS A 55 3.17 5.64 1.88
CA HIS A 55 2.37 4.72 1.11
C HIS A 55 2.32 3.36 1.81
N LEU A 56 1.12 2.82 2.03
CA LEU A 56 0.92 1.64 2.87
C LEU A 56 1.10 0.30 2.13
N GLY A 57 1.56 0.31 0.87
CA GLY A 57 1.75 -0.89 0.05
C GLY A 57 0.64 -1.10 -0.98
N ASP A 58 0.71 -2.26 -1.64
CA ASP A 58 -0.21 -2.72 -2.67
C ASP A 58 -0.31 -1.74 -3.85
N TYR A 59 0.84 -1.58 -4.51
CA TYR A 59 1.01 -0.71 -5.68
C TYR A 59 0.57 -1.37 -6.97
N ALA A 60 0.87 -2.66 -7.09
CA ALA A 60 0.59 -3.47 -8.26
C ALA A 60 -0.76 -4.19 -8.15
N ASP A 61 -1.10 -4.87 -9.23
CA ASP A 61 -2.28 -5.72 -9.42
C ASP A 61 -3.61 -4.98 -9.52
N ARG A 62 -4.55 -5.63 -10.20
CA ARG A 62 -5.97 -5.26 -10.39
C ARG A 62 -6.18 -4.09 -11.33
N GLY A 63 -5.68 -2.89 -10.99
CA GLY A 63 -5.86 -1.71 -11.80
C GLY A 63 -4.99 -1.69 -13.07
N PRO A 64 -5.24 -0.73 -13.96
CA PRO A 64 -4.73 -0.77 -15.33
C PRO A 64 -3.25 -0.42 -15.49
N ASP A 65 -2.64 0.30 -14.53
CA ASP A 65 -1.33 0.92 -14.72
C ASP A 65 -0.37 0.70 -13.54
N SER A 66 -0.11 -0.56 -13.23
CA SER A 66 0.84 -0.95 -12.17
C SER A 66 2.27 -0.50 -12.48
N ARG A 67 2.70 -0.60 -13.74
CA ARG A 67 3.99 -0.08 -14.20
C ARG A 67 4.13 1.42 -13.91
N GLY A 68 3.17 2.23 -14.35
CA GLY A 68 3.21 3.67 -14.16
C GLY A 68 3.15 4.10 -12.70
N VAL A 69 2.44 3.36 -11.84
CA VAL A 69 2.47 3.56 -10.38
C VAL A 69 3.88 3.36 -9.83
N ILE A 70 4.58 2.29 -10.19
CA ILE A 70 5.93 2.01 -9.69
C ILE A 70 6.93 3.05 -10.20
N ASP A 71 6.88 3.40 -11.49
CA ASP A 71 7.66 4.50 -12.07
C ASP A 71 7.46 5.80 -11.28
N PHE A 72 6.19 6.16 -11.01
CA PHE A 72 5.83 7.37 -10.27
C PHE A 72 6.39 7.40 -8.85
N LEU A 73 6.31 6.28 -8.11
CA LEU A 73 6.81 6.19 -6.74
C LEU A 73 8.33 6.26 -6.66
N ILE A 74 9.03 5.60 -7.59
CA ILE A 74 10.50 5.70 -7.71
C ILE A 74 10.91 7.15 -7.94
N ASP A 75 10.25 7.85 -8.86
CA ASP A 75 10.58 9.24 -9.17
C ASP A 75 10.18 10.21 -8.04
N ALA A 76 9.07 9.95 -7.33
CA ALA A 76 8.71 10.70 -6.14
C ALA A 76 9.78 10.59 -5.05
N GLN A 77 10.25 9.37 -4.75
CA GLN A 77 11.30 9.16 -3.74
C GLN A 77 12.64 9.79 -4.12
N LYS A 78 13.02 9.73 -5.41
CA LYS A 78 14.23 10.39 -5.90
C LYS A 78 14.17 11.90 -5.77
N ARG A 79 12.99 12.50 -6.01
CA ARG A 79 12.77 13.95 -5.86
C ARG A 79 12.80 14.37 -4.40
N ASP A 80 12.20 13.58 -3.52
CA ASP A 80 12.14 13.87 -2.09
C ASP A 80 12.12 12.57 -1.26
N PRO A 81 13.16 12.32 -0.43
CA PRO A 81 13.25 11.10 0.38
C PRO A 81 12.19 11.03 1.50
N ARG A 82 11.36 12.09 1.66
CA ARG A 82 10.22 12.10 2.59
C ARG A 82 9.01 11.30 2.08
N HIS A 83 9.04 10.85 0.83
CA HIS A 83 8.14 9.81 0.34
C HIS A 83 8.64 8.43 0.79
N LEU A 84 7.85 7.78 1.64
CA LEU A 84 8.14 6.48 2.22
C LEU A 84 7.15 5.46 1.67
N MET A 85 7.64 4.35 1.12
CA MET A 85 6.81 3.30 0.54
C MET A 85 7.00 2.03 1.35
N LEU A 86 5.90 1.47 1.85
CA LEU A 86 5.90 0.20 2.56
C LEU A 86 5.59 -0.96 1.62
N ALA A 87 5.98 -2.17 1.99
CA ALA A 87 5.60 -3.38 1.28
C ALA A 87 4.17 -3.80 1.64
N GLY A 88 3.34 -4.04 0.63
CA GLY A 88 2.09 -4.79 0.73
C GLY A 88 2.25 -6.23 0.28
N ASN A 89 1.21 -7.05 0.47
CA ASN A 89 1.29 -8.46 0.08
C ASN A 89 1.29 -8.64 -1.45
N HIS A 90 0.64 -7.76 -2.21
CA HIS A 90 0.67 -7.81 -3.67
C HIS A 90 2.04 -7.43 -4.23
N ASP A 91 2.75 -6.50 -3.58
CA ASP A 91 4.10 -6.09 -3.96
C ASP A 91 5.09 -7.25 -3.82
N ILE A 92 5.01 -7.97 -2.70
CA ILE A 92 5.80 -9.19 -2.45
C ILE A 92 5.36 -10.31 -3.38
N GLY A 93 4.05 -10.51 -3.58
CA GLY A 93 3.53 -11.53 -4.48
C GLY A 93 3.94 -11.32 -5.95
N PHE A 94 4.12 -10.08 -6.38
CA PHE A 94 4.68 -9.78 -7.69
C PHE A 94 6.16 -10.17 -7.79
N LEU A 95 6.98 -9.85 -6.77
CA LEU A 95 8.37 -10.31 -6.71
C LEU A 95 8.48 -11.83 -6.70
N ASP A 96 7.63 -12.50 -5.92
CA ASP A 96 7.59 -13.95 -5.83
C ASP A 96 7.25 -14.57 -7.20
N PHE A 97 6.26 -14.03 -7.90
CA PHE A 97 5.91 -14.48 -9.26
C PHE A 97 7.06 -14.27 -10.26
N LEU A 98 7.77 -13.15 -10.19
CA LEU A 98 8.95 -12.92 -11.03
C LEU A 98 10.07 -13.92 -10.75
N ALA A 99 10.23 -14.35 -9.50
CA ALA A 99 11.23 -15.35 -9.11
C ALA A 99 10.85 -16.78 -9.52
N GLU A 100 9.60 -17.19 -9.25
CA GLU A 100 9.07 -18.52 -9.57
C GLU A 100 7.57 -18.39 -9.94
N PRO A 101 7.16 -18.77 -11.16
CA PRO A 101 5.79 -18.58 -11.60
C PRO A 101 4.84 -19.58 -10.94
N ASP A 102 3.90 -19.08 -10.15
CA ASP A 102 2.79 -19.86 -9.60
C ASP A 102 1.46 -19.53 -10.31
N PRO A 103 0.91 -20.44 -11.16
CA PRO A 103 -0.36 -20.22 -11.86
C PRO A 103 -1.57 -20.11 -10.93
N ASP A 104 -1.42 -20.51 -9.67
CA ASP A 104 -2.45 -20.50 -8.65
C ASP A 104 -2.08 -19.59 -7.45
N GLY A 105 -0.98 -18.86 -7.55
CA GLY A 105 -0.49 -17.95 -6.51
C GLY A 105 -1.25 -16.62 -6.45
N LEU A 106 -0.86 -15.78 -5.47
CA LEU A 106 -1.51 -14.48 -5.22
C LEU A 106 -1.60 -13.64 -6.50
N PHE A 107 -0.47 -13.47 -7.19
CA PHE A 107 -0.36 -12.63 -8.39
C PHE A 107 -1.36 -13.04 -9.47
N MET A 108 -1.39 -14.33 -9.84
CA MET A 108 -2.30 -14.82 -10.88
C MET A 108 -3.78 -14.78 -10.48
N ARG A 109 -4.09 -14.94 -9.19
CA ARG A 109 -5.48 -14.93 -8.70
C ARG A 109 -6.06 -13.54 -8.54
N TYR A 110 -5.23 -12.55 -8.22
CA TYR A 110 -5.71 -11.26 -7.71
C TYR A 110 -5.18 -10.05 -8.46
N GLY A 111 -5.05 -10.15 -9.78
CA GLY A 111 -4.88 -9.00 -10.66
C GLY A 111 -3.51 -8.84 -11.31
N GLY A 112 -2.64 -9.85 -11.20
CA GLY A 112 -1.33 -9.87 -11.84
C GLY A 112 -1.38 -9.92 -13.37
N VAL A 113 -2.50 -10.36 -13.96
CA VAL A 113 -2.71 -10.25 -15.41
C VAL A 113 -2.71 -8.77 -15.84
N GLN A 114 -3.40 -7.90 -15.09
CA GLN A 114 -3.42 -6.47 -15.36
C GLN A 114 -2.04 -5.83 -15.10
N THR A 115 -1.32 -6.28 -14.08
CA THR A 115 0.08 -5.89 -13.88
C THR A 115 0.91 -6.22 -15.11
N ALA A 116 0.89 -7.47 -15.58
CA ALA A 116 1.64 -7.88 -16.77
C ALA A 116 1.24 -7.09 -18.03
N GLN A 117 -0.05 -6.83 -18.22
CA GLN A 117 -0.56 -6.02 -19.32
C GLN A 117 0.00 -4.59 -19.29
N SER A 118 0.17 -3.99 -18.10
CA SER A 118 0.80 -2.66 -17.96
C SER A 118 2.29 -2.65 -18.36
N TYR A 119 2.95 -3.82 -18.37
CA TYR A 119 4.29 -4.03 -18.93
C TYR A 119 4.27 -4.47 -20.40
N GLY A 120 3.09 -4.59 -21.02
CA GLY A 120 2.94 -5.02 -22.42
C GLY A 120 2.95 -6.54 -22.62
N VAL A 121 2.70 -7.32 -21.56
CA VAL A 121 2.74 -8.78 -21.58
C VAL A 121 1.35 -9.36 -21.31
N ASP A 122 0.94 -10.36 -22.10
CA ASP A 122 -0.29 -11.11 -21.89
C ASP A 122 0.02 -12.51 -21.33
N LEU A 123 -0.41 -12.77 -20.09
CA LEU A 123 -0.17 -14.03 -19.39
C LEU A 123 -1.18 -15.14 -19.74
N VAL A 124 -2.22 -14.85 -20.53
CA VAL A 124 -3.34 -15.77 -20.77
C VAL A 124 -3.72 -15.93 -22.24
N ALA A 125 -3.13 -15.15 -23.16
CA ALA A 125 -3.42 -15.15 -24.60
C ALA A 125 -3.54 -16.56 -25.21
N ASP A 126 -2.62 -17.47 -24.86
CA ASP A 126 -2.54 -18.79 -25.47
C ASP A 126 -3.12 -19.94 -24.62
N ALA A 127 -3.85 -19.63 -23.54
CA ALA A 127 -4.33 -20.64 -22.58
C ALA A 127 -5.22 -21.70 -23.25
N ARG A 128 -5.93 -21.33 -24.32
CA ARG A 128 -6.78 -22.23 -25.13
C ARG A 128 -5.98 -23.22 -25.98
N TRP A 129 -4.71 -22.94 -26.27
CA TRP A 129 -3.88 -23.71 -27.20
C TRP A 129 -2.84 -24.58 -26.50
N PHE A 130 -2.23 -24.08 -25.40
CA PHE A 130 -1.14 -24.79 -24.71
C PHE A 130 -1.48 -25.24 -23.29
N GLY A 131 -2.67 -24.91 -22.78
CA GLY A 131 -3.07 -25.16 -21.39
C GLY A 131 -2.45 -24.15 -20.41
N LYS A 132 -3.11 -23.97 -19.26
CA LYS A 132 -2.83 -22.88 -18.30
C LYS A 132 -1.36 -22.81 -17.88
N ALA A 133 -0.75 -23.93 -17.51
CA ALA A 133 0.62 -23.96 -16.99
C ALA A 133 1.67 -23.53 -18.02
N GLU A 134 1.54 -23.98 -19.27
CA GLU A 134 2.50 -23.63 -20.33
C GLU A 134 2.36 -22.17 -20.78
N THR A 135 1.14 -21.66 -20.86
CA THR A 135 0.90 -20.24 -21.17
C THR A 135 1.46 -19.33 -20.08
N VAL A 136 1.26 -19.68 -18.81
CA VAL A 136 1.83 -18.91 -17.68
C VAL A 136 3.35 -18.93 -17.73
N ARG A 137 4.00 -20.07 -18.03
CA ARG A 137 5.47 -20.13 -18.18
C ARG A 137 5.99 -19.22 -19.29
N LYS A 138 5.35 -19.20 -20.46
CA LYS A 138 5.75 -18.33 -21.58
C LYS A 138 5.55 -16.85 -21.24
N GLY A 139 4.39 -16.52 -20.68
CA GLY A 139 4.09 -15.16 -20.25
C GLY A 139 5.02 -14.68 -19.13
N HIS A 140 5.41 -15.57 -18.21
CA HIS A 140 6.36 -15.28 -17.14
C HIS A 140 7.74 -14.89 -17.67
N ALA A 141 8.31 -15.63 -18.63
CA ALA A 141 9.59 -15.28 -19.23
C ALA A 141 9.55 -13.90 -19.91
N ALA A 142 8.48 -13.62 -20.67
CA ALA A 142 8.28 -12.31 -21.28
C ALA A 142 8.12 -11.19 -20.23
N LEU A 143 7.47 -11.47 -19.10
CA LEU A 143 7.30 -10.52 -18.02
C LEU A 143 8.63 -10.20 -17.33
N ILE A 144 9.48 -11.20 -17.09
CA ILE A 144 10.84 -10.96 -16.56
C ILE A 144 11.63 -10.01 -17.47
N GLU A 145 11.55 -10.20 -18.79
CA GLU A 145 12.23 -9.33 -19.75
C GLU A 145 11.64 -7.91 -19.80
N ALA A 146 10.33 -7.78 -19.61
CA ALA A 146 9.62 -6.51 -19.70
C ALA A 146 9.75 -5.63 -18.43
N VAL A 147 9.92 -6.24 -17.25
CA VAL A 147 10.01 -5.51 -15.98
C VAL A 147 11.41 -4.90 -15.81
N PRO A 148 11.54 -3.57 -15.68
CA PRO A 148 12.85 -2.95 -15.45
C PRO A 148 13.48 -3.40 -14.13
N GLN A 149 14.80 -3.63 -14.13
CA GLN A 149 15.51 -4.00 -12.89
C GLN A 149 15.31 -2.98 -11.75
N ALA A 150 15.20 -1.69 -12.08
CA ALA A 150 14.90 -0.65 -11.11
C ALA A 150 13.58 -0.87 -10.36
N HIS A 151 12.57 -1.50 -10.98
CA HIS A 151 11.29 -1.81 -10.34
C HIS A 151 11.46 -2.97 -9.36
N VAL A 152 12.21 -4.01 -9.77
CA VAL A 152 12.54 -5.15 -8.90
C VAL A 152 13.33 -4.67 -7.68
N ASP A 153 14.34 -3.83 -7.88
CA ASP A 153 15.18 -3.28 -6.81
C ASP A 153 14.37 -2.39 -5.87
N PHE A 154 13.48 -1.55 -6.42
CA PHE A 154 12.55 -0.73 -5.65
C PHE A 154 11.68 -1.60 -4.74
N LEU A 155 10.96 -2.59 -5.30
CA LEU A 155 10.06 -3.45 -4.54
C LEU A 155 10.82 -4.26 -3.46
N ARG A 156 12.04 -4.74 -3.77
CA ARG A 156 12.88 -5.47 -2.79
C ARG A 156 13.38 -4.59 -1.65
N SER A 157 13.47 -3.28 -1.86
CA SER A 157 13.96 -2.33 -0.85
C SER A 157 12.89 -1.88 0.14
N LEU A 158 11.62 -2.21 -0.10
CA LEU A 158 10.50 -1.71 0.68
C LEU A 158 10.55 -2.20 2.14
N PRO A 159 10.56 -1.30 3.14
CA PRO A 159 10.34 -1.68 4.54
C PRO A 159 8.90 -2.15 4.77
N PHE A 160 8.68 -2.93 5.82
CA PHE A 160 7.35 -3.42 6.19
C PHE A 160 6.59 -2.49 7.14
N SER A 161 7.29 -1.57 7.79
CA SER A 161 6.67 -0.61 8.70
C SER A 161 7.56 0.61 8.95
N VAL A 162 6.93 1.68 9.41
CA VAL A 162 7.58 2.88 9.97
C VAL A 162 6.75 3.41 11.14
N ALA A 163 7.37 4.20 12.03
CA ALA A 163 6.68 4.79 13.16
C ALA A 163 7.08 6.25 13.38
N PHE A 164 6.11 7.09 13.73
CA PHE A 164 6.29 8.52 13.98
C PHE A 164 5.31 8.98 15.06
N GLY A 165 5.83 9.60 16.12
CA GLY A 165 4.98 10.02 17.26
C GLY A 165 4.23 8.81 17.82
N ASP A 166 2.92 8.96 18.00
CA ASP A 166 2.04 7.90 18.52
C ASP A 166 1.48 6.98 17.44
N PHE A 167 2.01 7.02 16.21
CA PHE A 167 1.49 6.27 15.08
C PHE A 167 2.49 5.23 14.56
N PHE A 168 1.97 4.06 14.19
CA PHE A 168 2.68 2.98 13.54
C PHE A 168 2.00 2.68 12.21
N PHE A 169 2.77 2.60 11.14
CA PHE A 169 2.28 2.43 9.78
C PHE A 169 2.76 1.08 9.24
N CYS A 170 1.84 0.27 8.73
CA CYS A 170 2.10 -1.02 8.11
C CYS A 170 0.97 -1.34 7.13
N HIS A 171 1.15 -2.34 6.27
CA HIS A 171 0.16 -2.64 5.24
C HIS A 171 -1.13 -3.24 5.80
N ALA A 172 -1.07 -4.34 6.55
CA ALA A 172 -2.25 -5.07 6.98
C ALA A 172 -2.63 -4.84 8.45
N GLY A 173 -1.64 -4.76 9.34
CA GLY A 173 -1.86 -4.63 10.77
C GLY A 173 -0.74 -5.26 11.59
N ILE A 174 -1.01 -5.51 12.87
CA ILE A 174 -0.06 -6.14 13.79
C ILE A 174 -0.67 -7.33 14.51
N ARG A 175 0.17 -8.30 14.90
CA ARG A 175 -0.23 -9.38 15.80
C ARG A 175 -0.35 -8.86 17.23
N PRO A 176 -1.55 -8.89 17.85
CA PRO A 176 -1.72 -8.43 19.22
C PRO A 176 -0.86 -9.24 20.21
N GLY A 177 -0.36 -8.56 21.25
CA GLY A 177 0.51 -9.17 22.26
C GLY A 177 1.97 -9.34 21.83
N VAL A 178 2.33 -9.04 20.58
CA VAL A 178 3.72 -9.00 20.11
C VAL A 178 4.20 -7.54 20.08
N PRO A 179 5.40 -7.21 20.62
CA PRO A 179 5.97 -5.87 20.54
C PRO A 179 6.09 -5.38 19.08
N LEU A 180 5.95 -4.07 18.84
CA LEU A 180 5.92 -3.49 17.49
C LEU A 180 7.20 -3.78 16.69
N GLU A 181 8.35 -3.73 17.36
CA GLU A 181 9.67 -4.05 16.83
C GLU A 181 9.91 -5.55 16.58
N SER A 182 9.04 -6.40 17.11
CA SER A 182 9.11 -7.86 16.99
C SER A 182 8.01 -8.44 16.10
N GLN A 183 7.25 -7.59 15.40
CA GLN A 183 6.22 -8.04 14.45
C GLN A 183 6.88 -8.78 13.29
N SER A 184 6.26 -9.88 12.86
CA SER A 184 6.76 -10.62 11.70
C SER A 184 6.39 -9.87 10.41
N PRO A 185 7.27 -9.82 9.39
CA PRO A 185 6.93 -9.24 8.09
C PRO A 185 5.67 -9.87 7.47
N GLN A 186 5.47 -11.17 7.71
CA GLN A 186 4.28 -11.90 7.25
C GLN A 186 3.00 -11.31 7.87
N ASP A 187 2.98 -11.05 9.18
CA ASP A 187 1.82 -10.45 9.83
C ASP A 187 1.58 -9.02 9.34
N LEU A 188 2.65 -8.24 9.21
CA LEU A 188 2.57 -6.83 8.79
C LEU A 188 1.91 -6.63 7.43
N ILE A 189 1.90 -7.65 6.55
CA ILE A 189 1.30 -7.58 5.21
C ILE A 189 0.11 -8.53 5.00
N TRP A 190 -0.21 -9.44 5.92
CA TRP A 190 -1.30 -10.42 5.72
C TRP A 190 -2.33 -10.51 6.84
N ILE A 191 -2.06 -9.97 8.02
CA ILE A 191 -2.96 -10.19 9.16
C ILE A 191 -4.32 -9.54 8.92
N ARG A 192 -5.40 -10.23 9.34
CA ARG A 192 -6.79 -9.75 9.25
C ARG A 192 -7.50 -9.91 10.60
N ASP A 193 -8.30 -10.96 10.74
CA ASP A 193 -9.24 -11.18 11.85
C ASP A 193 -8.60 -11.00 13.23
N ALA A 194 -7.44 -11.62 13.48
CA ALA A 194 -6.74 -11.51 14.76
C ALA A 194 -6.38 -10.06 15.16
N PHE A 195 -6.14 -9.19 14.18
CA PHE A 195 -5.88 -7.77 14.39
C PHE A 195 -7.18 -6.94 14.47
N HIS A 196 -8.13 -7.20 13.57
CA HIS A 196 -9.39 -6.45 13.49
C HIS A 196 -10.32 -6.67 14.67
N ASP A 197 -10.37 -7.91 15.16
CA ASP A 197 -11.26 -8.32 16.24
C ASP A 197 -10.71 -7.99 17.63
N HIS A 198 -9.46 -7.51 17.72
CA HIS A 198 -8.84 -7.14 18.99
C HIS A 198 -9.30 -5.75 19.47
N PRO A 199 -10.02 -5.65 20.60
CA PRO A 199 -10.61 -4.40 21.06
C PRO A 199 -9.64 -3.52 21.86
N GLY A 200 -8.51 -4.07 22.29
CA GLY A 200 -7.55 -3.37 23.14
C GLY A 200 -6.71 -2.34 22.40
N LEU A 201 -6.24 -1.35 23.16
CA LEU A 201 -5.29 -0.35 22.68
C LEU A 201 -3.88 -0.95 22.52
N TYR A 202 -3.10 -0.36 21.62
CA TYR A 202 -1.70 -0.72 21.38
C TYR A 202 -0.78 0.44 21.80
N PRO A 203 0.54 0.23 21.93
CA PRO A 203 1.48 1.30 22.24
C PRO A 203 1.47 2.47 21.25
N LYS A 204 0.94 2.25 20.03
CA LYS A 204 0.73 3.26 18.98
C LYS A 204 -0.58 2.99 18.26
N VAL A 205 -1.21 4.01 17.70
CA VAL A 205 -2.32 3.85 16.77
C VAL A 205 -1.79 3.23 15.47
N ILE A 206 -2.41 2.14 15.04
CA ILE A 206 -2.00 1.43 13.83
C ILE A 206 -2.71 2.00 12.62
N VAL A 207 -1.97 2.49 11.62
CA VAL A 207 -2.52 2.99 10.36
C VAL A 207 -2.20 1.99 9.26
N HIS A 208 -3.23 1.49 8.59
CA HIS A 208 -3.13 0.36 7.68
C HIS A 208 -4.12 0.42 6.51
N GLY A 209 -4.00 -0.54 5.60
CA GLY A 209 -4.88 -0.82 4.47
C GLY A 209 -5.24 -2.32 4.40
N HIS A 210 -5.03 -2.96 3.25
CA HIS A 210 -5.15 -4.42 2.97
C HIS A 210 -6.56 -5.03 3.01
N THR A 211 -7.41 -4.56 3.91
CA THR A 211 -8.79 -5.01 4.04
C THR A 211 -9.73 -3.90 3.62
N PRO A 212 -10.30 -3.99 2.41
CA PRO A 212 -11.04 -2.89 1.84
C PRO A 212 -12.31 -2.60 2.63
N VAL A 213 -12.57 -1.31 2.84
CA VAL A 213 -13.78 -0.78 3.46
C VAL A 213 -14.42 0.27 2.54
N PRO A 214 -15.74 0.51 2.59
CA PRO A 214 -16.39 1.50 1.73
C PRO A 214 -15.89 2.93 1.95
N GLU A 215 -15.55 3.25 3.20
CA GLU A 215 -15.01 4.52 3.66
C GLU A 215 -13.92 4.24 4.70
N ALA A 216 -12.97 5.17 4.87
CA ALA A 216 -11.90 5.01 5.85
C ALA A 216 -12.46 4.75 7.26
N GLU A 217 -12.01 3.68 7.90
CA GLU A 217 -12.49 3.24 9.21
C GLU A 217 -11.57 3.80 10.31
N ILE A 218 -12.14 4.55 11.26
CA ILE A 218 -11.41 5.08 12.41
C ILE A 218 -11.91 4.36 13.66
N MET A 219 -11.02 3.61 14.30
CA MET A 219 -11.25 2.92 15.57
C MET A 219 -10.41 3.57 16.68
N ALA A 220 -10.64 3.14 17.92
CA ALA A 220 -9.86 3.56 19.08
C ALA A 220 -8.35 3.25 18.95
N ASN A 221 -8.00 2.14 18.29
CA ASN A 221 -6.64 1.59 18.23
C ASN A 221 -6.03 1.56 16.81
N ARG A 222 -6.84 1.81 15.77
CA ARG A 222 -6.40 1.72 14.37
C ARG A 222 -7.15 2.67 13.45
N VAL A 223 -6.55 2.94 12.29
CA VAL A 223 -7.18 3.64 11.17
C VAL A 223 -6.91 2.84 9.89
N ASN A 224 -7.99 2.41 9.22
CA ASN A 224 -7.92 1.76 7.92
C ASN A 224 -8.23 2.78 6.82
N VAL A 225 -7.33 2.93 5.84
CA VAL A 225 -7.50 3.85 4.71
C VAL A 225 -7.58 3.14 3.35
N ASP A 226 -7.70 1.81 3.33
CA ASP A 226 -8.00 1.06 2.10
C ASP A 226 -9.48 1.20 1.73
N THR A 227 -9.75 2.12 0.81
CA THR A 227 -11.08 2.36 0.24
C THR A 227 -11.31 1.67 -1.09
N LEU A 228 -10.58 0.58 -1.38
CA LEU A 228 -10.71 -0.23 -2.59
C LEU A 228 -10.51 0.59 -3.88
N ALA A 229 -9.46 1.42 -3.92
CA ALA A 229 -9.28 2.46 -4.94
C ALA A 229 -9.38 1.95 -6.39
N TRP A 230 -8.86 0.75 -6.67
CA TRP A 230 -8.92 0.16 -8.01
C TRP A 230 -10.36 0.02 -8.51
N HIS A 231 -11.30 -0.39 -7.67
CA HIS A 231 -12.69 -0.64 -8.06
C HIS A 231 -13.60 0.55 -7.74
N SER A 232 -13.51 1.12 -6.53
CA SER A 232 -14.38 2.20 -6.08
C SER A 232 -14.15 3.51 -6.83
N GLY A 233 -12.92 3.75 -7.29
CA GLY A 233 -12.50 5.06 -7.79
C GLY A 233 -12.12 6.04 -6.69
N THR A 234 -12.07 5.62 -5.42
CA THR A 234 -11.73 6.48 -4.28
C THR A 234 -10.44 6.02 -3.63
N LEU A 235 -9.43 6.90 -3.63
CA LEU A 235 -8.20 6.70 -2.86
C LEU A 235 -8.22 7.61 -1.64
N SER A 236 -7.96 7.03 -0.47
CA SER A 236 -8.01 7.72 0.81
C SER A 236 -6.65 7.85 1.45
N ALA A 237 -6.48 8.88 2.27
CA ALA A 237 -5.30 9.09 3.08
C ALA A 237 -5.63 9.66 4.45
N LEU A 238 -4.92 9.25 5.49
CA LEU A 238 -4.96 9.86 6.81
C LEU A 238 -3.91 10.98 6.88
N VAL A 239 -4.32 12.19 7.26
CA VAL A 239 -3.40 13.27 7.60
C VAL A 239 -3.36 13.47 9.11
N VAL A 240 -2.15 13.54 9.66
CA VAL A 240 -1.88 13.83 11.08
C VAL A 240 -0.97 15.05 11.18
N ASP A 241 -1.38 16.06 11.94
CA ASP A 241 -0.62 17.29 12.20
C ASP A 241 -0.74 17.65 13.69
N GLY A 242 0.25 17.20 14.48
CA GLY A 242 0.14 17.22 15.94
C GLY A 242 -1.08 16.44 16.43
N ALA A 243 -2.03 17.12 17.06
CA ALA A 243 -3.29 16.50 17.50
C ALA A 243 -4.40 16.51 16.43
N GLU A 244 -4.27 17.32 15.38
CA GLU A 244 -5.27 17.35 14.30
C GLU A 244 -5.12 16.09 13.45
N LYS A 245 -6.23 15.38 13.22
CA LYS A 245 -6.29 14.28 12.26
C LYS A 245 -7.50 14.46 11.34
N ARG A 246 -7.35 14.09 10.07
CA ARG A 246 -8.45 14.11 9.08
C ARG A 246 -8.20 13.10 7.97
N ILE A 247 -9.26 12.68 7.31
CA ILE A 247 -9.19 11.88 6.09
C ILE A 247 -9.21 12.82 4.89
N LEU A 248 -8.28 12.60 3.95
CA LEU A 248 -8.31 13.15 2.61
C LEU A 248 -8.77 12.06 1.65
N THR A 249 -9.52 12.45 0.62
CA THR A 249 -9.93 11.57 -0.46
C THR A 249 -9.66 12.25 -1.80
N VAL A 250 -9.39 11.43 -2.81
CA VAL A 250 -9.47 11.81 -4.21
C VAL A 250 -10.34 10.81 -4.95
N GLU A 251 -11.11 11.31 -5.89
CA GLU A 251 -12.07 10.52 -6.65
C GLU A 251 -11.71 10.53 -8.13
N GLY A 252 -11.89 9.38 -8.77
CA GLY A 252 -11.79 9.19 -10.20
C GLY A 252 -12.94 8.32 -10.69
N ARG A 253 -12.90 7.91 -11.95
CA ARG A 253 -13.91 6.97 -12.45
C ARG A 253 -13.71 5.61 -11.77
N PRO A 254 -14.80 4.96 -11.32
CA PRO A 254 -14.75 3.56 -10.92
C PRO A 254 -14.24 2.70 -12.08
N PHE A 255 -13.47 1.66 -11.77
CA PHE A 255 -13.02 0.71 -12.79
C PHE A 255 -14.07 -0.38 -12.96
N GLN A 256 -14.66 -0.48 -14.14
CA GLN A 256 -15.56 -1.57 -14.51
C GLN A 256 -14.73 -2.62 -15.25
N SER A 257 -14.60 -3.81 -14.66
CA SER A 257 -14.00 -4.99 -15.29
C SER A 257 -14.96 -5.62 -16.31
#